data_AF-A0A355C986-F1
#
_entry.id   AF-A0A355C986-F1
#
_cell.length_a   1.000
_cell.length_b   1.000
_cell.length_c   1.000
_cell.angle_alpha   90.00
_cell.angle_beta   90.00
_cell.angle_gamma   90.00
#
_symmetry.space_group_name_H-M   'P 1'
#
loop_
_entity.id
_entity.type
_entity.pdbx_description
1 polymer ?
#
loop_
_entity_poly.entity_id
_entity_poly.type
_entity_poly.pdbx_seq_one_letter_code
_entity_poly.pdbx_strand_id
1 'polypeptide(L)'
;QKILSGGFLKSTKVMQDTFNKDYFLQIDVREVTEIPLYAPKAKIWSTHPEGTYEFVKGANDNLTFQITDTQRFWSLTKYLIIEVN
;
A
#
# COMPACT_ATOMS: atom_id res chain seq x y z
N GLN A 1 6.46 46.89 -29.14
CA GLN A 1 6.80 45.45 -29.07
C GLN A 1 6.55 44.99 -27.64
N LYS A 2 5.79 43.90 -27.45
CA LYS A 2 5.18 43.50 -26.18
C LYS A 2 5.87 42.23 -25.65
N ILE A 3 6.19 42.27 -24.35
CA ILE A 3 6.49 41.19 -23.36
C ILE A 3 7.79 40.37 -23.45
N LEU A 4 8.69 40.65 -22.50
CA LEU A 4 9.46 39.62 -21.78
C LEU A 4 8.96 39.62 -20.34
N SER A 5 7.97 38.77 -20.05
CA SER A 5 7.48 38.58 -18.68
C SER A 5 6.99 37.14 -18.54
N GLY A 6 7.58 36.41 -17.62
CA GLY A 6 7.08 35.09 -17.18
C GLY A 6 7.88 33.92 -17.73
N GLY A 7 8.61 33.24 -16.85
CA GLY A 7 9.31 32.01 -17.22
C GLY A 7 10.22 31.39 -16.15
N PHE A 8 10.20 31.86 -14.91
CA PHE A 8 10.53 30.98 -13.78
C PHE A 8 9.45 29.87 -13.74
N LEU A 9 9.79 28.67 -13.27
CA LEU A 9 8.96 27.45 -13.18
C LEU A 9 9.14 26.43 -14.33
N LYS A 10 10.35 25.90 -14.50
CA LYS A 10 10.55 24.58 -15.12
C LYS A 10 11.54 23.75 -14.30
N SER A 11 11.15 23.30 -13.12
CA SER A 11 11.76 22.18 -12.39
C SER A 11 10.91 21.79 -11.17
N THR A 12 9.66 21.37 -11.38
CA THR A 12 8.88 20.73 -10.30
C THR A 12 7.94 19.63 -10.81
N LYS A 13 7.85 19.42 -12.13
CA LYS A 13 6.97 18.43 -12.76
C LYS A 13 7.73 17.18 -13.19
N VAL A 14 8.66 16.69 -12.36
CA VAL A 14 9.39 15.44 -12.65
C VAL A 14 9.38 14.48 -11.45
N MET A 15 8.81 14.89 -10.31
CA MET A 15 8.75 14.06 -9.10
C MET A 15 7.33 13.61 -8.73
N GLN A 16 6.35 13.81 -9.62
CA GLN A 16 4.97 13.31 -9.41
C GLN A 16 4.71 11.99 -10.14
N ASP A 17 5.62 11.55 -11.02
CA ASP A 17 5.42 10.40 -11.91
C ASP A 17 5.96 9.08 -11.35
N THR A 18 6.71 9.10 -10.25
CA THR A 18 7.48 7.94 -9.77
C THR A 18 6.72 7.04 -8.80
N PHE A 19 5.47 7.35 -8.48
CA PHE A 19 4.61 6.48 -7.68
C PHE A 19 3.48 5.97 -8.56
N ASN A 20 3.82 5.03 -9.44
CA ASN A 20 2.89 4.45 -10.37
C ASN A 20 1.82 3.67 -9.57
N LYS A 21 0.64 4.28 -9.46
CA LYS A 21 -0.47 3.75 -8.67
C LYS A 21 -1.03 2.46 -9.23
N ASP A 22 -0.74 2.14 -10.49
CA ASP A 22 -1.13 0.88 -11.14
C ASP A 22 -0.44 -0.35 -10.53
N TYR A 23 0.61 -0.19 -9.73
CA TYR A 23 1.19 -1.29 -8.95
C TYR A 23 0.37 -1.63 -7.69
N PHE A 24 -0.61 -0.80 -7.34
CA PHE A 24 -1.47 -1.06 -6.19
C PHE A 24 -2.76 -1.74 -6.64
N LEU A 25 -3.07 -2.86 -5.99
CA LEU A 25 -4.37 -3.47 -6.08
C LEU A 25 -5.37 -2.62 -5.27
N GLN A 26 -6.36 -2.06 -5.97
CA GLN A 26 -7.47 -1.40 -5.31
C GLN A 26 -8.45 -2.46 -4.78
N ILE A 27 -8.70 -2.43 -3.47
CA ILE A 27 -9.61 -3.34 -2.78
C ILE A 27 -10.68 -2.55 -2.02
N ASP A 28 -11.84 -3.17 -1.77
CA ASP A 28 -12.77 -2.64 -0.76
C ASP A 28 -12.31 -3.11 0.63
N VAL A 29 -11.74 -2.18 1.38
CA VAL A 29 -11.23 -2.39 2.74
C VAL A 29 -12.28 -2.81 3.77
N ARG A 30 -13.58 -2.73 3.42
CA ARG A 30 -14.69 -3.16 4.27
C ARG A 30 -15.06 -4.62 4.07
N GLU A 31 -14.75 -5.17 2.90
CA GLU A 31 -15.07 -6.55 2.54
C GLU A 31 -13.83 -7.45 2.59
N VAL A 32 -12.67 -6.91 2.25
CA VAL A 32 -11.42 -7.66 2.20
C VAL A 32 -10.76 -7.66 3.58
N THR A 33 -10.89 -8.78 4.28
CA THR A 33 -10.24 -9.08 5.57
C THR A 33 -9.07 -10.05 5.43
N GLU A 34 -8.92 -10.69 4.27
CA GLU A 34 -7.89 -11.69 4.02
C GLU A 34 -7.24 -11.46 2.66
N ILE A 35 -5.91 -11.49 2.62
CA ILE A 35 -5.10 -11.26 1.44
C ILE A 35 -4.11 -12.41 1.33
N PRO A 36 -4.33 -13.38 0.42
CA PRO A 36 -3.37 -14.45 0.20
C PRO A 36 -2.11 -13.85 -0.44
N LEU A 37 -0.95 -14.08 0.18
CA LEU A 37 0.33 -13.52 -0.28
C LEU A 37 1.05 -14.45 -1.26
N TYR A 38 0.60 -15.71 -1.34
CA TYR A 38 1.16 -16.75 -2.21
C TYR A 38 2.69 -16.90 -2.09
N ALA A 39 3.24 -16.57 -0.91
CA ALA A 39 4.66 -16.59 -0.61
C ALA A 39 4.91 -17.18 0.79
N PRO A 40 6.02 -17.90 1.00
CA PRO A 40 6.34 -18.50 2.29
C PRO A 40 6.78 -17.47 3.33
N LYS A 41 7.24 -16.28 2.90
CA LYS A 41 7.69 -15.20 3.78
C LYS A 41 7.10 -13.87 3.34
N ALA A 42 6.72 -13.08 4.33
CA ALA A 42 6.20 -11.74 4.11
C ALA A 42 6.64 -10.79 5.22
N LYS A 43 6.83 -9.53 4.85
CA LYS A 43 7.20 -8.44 5.76
C LYS A 43 6.34 -7.22 5.47
N ILE A 44 5.75 -6.65 6.51
CA ILE A 44 4.97 -5.41 6.40
C ILE A 44 5.93 -4.23 6.51
N TRP A 45 5.79 -3.29 5.58
CA TRP A 45 6.52 -2.02 5.60
C TRP A 45 5.63 -0.83 6.01
N SER A 46 4.30 -0.99 5.95
CA SER A 46 3.35 0.01 6.44
C SER A 46 3.12 -0.08 7.95
N THR A 47 2.82 1.07 8.58
CA THR A 47 2.54 1.16 10.01
C THR A 47 1.05 0.98 10.27
N HIS A 48 0.68 -0.12 10.94
CA HIS A 48 -0.68 -0.41 11.37
C HIS A 48 -0.71 -0.76 12.86
N PRO A 49 -1.83 -0.57 13.57
CA PRO A 49 -1.91 -0.91 14.99
C PRO A 49 -1.68 -2.41 15.21
N GLU A 50 -0.82 -2.75 16.17
CA GLU A 50 -0.58 -4.15 16.54
C GLU A 50 -1.87 -4.82 17.03
N GLY A 51 -1.99 -6.13 16.77
CA GLY A 51 -3.19 -6.92 17.13
C GLY A 51 -4.40 -6.70 16.23
N THR A 52 -4.30 -5.85 15.19
CA THR A 52 -5.37 -5.67 14.19
C THR A 52 -5.17 -6.52 12.94
N TYR A 53 -4.11 -7.32 12.90
CA TYR A 53 -3.77 -8.22 11.81
C TYR A 53 -2.87 -9.39 12.29
N GLU A 54 -2.82 -10.44 11.48
CA GLU A 54 -2.00 -11.63 11.69
C GLU A 54 -1.57 -12.26 10.36
N PHE A 55 -0.47 -13.01 10.40
CA PHE A 55 -0.02 -13.84 9.27
C PHE A 55 -0.36 -15.30 9.55
N VAL A 56 -1.26 -15.85 8.75
CA VAL A 56 -1.70 -17.23 8.85
C VAL A 56 -0.97 -18.06 7.80
N LYS A 57 -0.34 -19.14 8.22
CA LYS A 57 0.27 -20.10 7.30
C LYS A 57 -0.81 -21.02 6.74
N GLY A 58 -1.03 -20.96 5.43
CA GLY A 58 -1.97 -21.81 4.71
C GLY A 58 -1.41 -23.22 4.44
N ALA A 59 -2.27 -24.07 3.86
CA ALA A 59 -1.95 -25.48 3.59
C ALA A 59 -0.80 -25.71 2.59
N ASN A 60 -0.50 -24.71 1.74
CA ASN A 60 0.51 -24.79 0.68
C ASN A 60 1.84 -24.12 1.06
N ASP A 61 2.15 -24.00 2.35
CA ASP A 61 3.26 -23.18 2.89
C ASP A 61 3.16 -21.68 2.60
N ASN A 62 2.13 -21.23 1.88
CA ASN A 62 1.88 -19.84 1.57
C ASN A 62 1.31 -19.09 2.78
N LEU A 63 1.79 -17.88 3.01
CA LEU A 63 1.23 -16.97 4.00
C LEU A 63 -0.03 -16.30 3.45
N THR A 64 -0.99 -16.13 4.35
CA THR A 64 -2.19 -15.31 4.16
C THR A 64 -2.15 -14.22 5.20
N PHE A 65 -2.28 -12.98 4.74
CA PHE A 65 -2.42 -11.83 5.62
C PHE A 65 -3.89 -11.68 6.02
N GLN A 66 -4.19 -11.76 7.31
CA GLN A 66 -5.55 -11.64 7.82
C GLN A 66 -5.65 -10.40 8.70
N ILE A 67 -6.67 -9.59 8.46
CA ILE A 67 -7.01 -8.39 9.21
C ILE A 67 -8.13 -8.77 10.18
N THR A 68 -7.85 -8.70 11.48
CA THR A 68 -8.80 -9.06 12.54
C THR A 68 -9.78 -7.92 12.86
N ASP A 69 -9.34 -6.67 12.69
CA ASP A 69 -10.15 -5.47 12.90
C ASP A 69 -9.87 -4.45 11.78
N THR A 70 -10.69 -4.48 10.74
CA THR A 70 -10.53 -3.60 9.57
C THR A 70 -10.66 -2.12 9.92
N GLN A 71 -11.58 -1.77 10.83
CA GLN A 71 -11.79 -0.37 11.22
C GLN A 71 -10.54 0.21 11.86
N ARG A 72 -9.96 -0.53 12.80
CA ARG A 72 -8.75 -0.10 13.51
C ARG A 72 -7.51 -0.22 12.63
N PHE A 73 -7.38 -1.27 11.83
CA PHE A 73 -6.26 -1.48 10.91
C PHE A 73 -6.11 -0.32 9.91
N TRP A 74 -7.22 0.09 9.30
CA TRP A 74 -7.26 1.17 8.31
C TRP A 74 -7.41 2.56 8.93
N SER A 75 -7.35 2.70 10.26
CA SER A 75 -7.50 4.00 10.94
C SER A 75 -6.28 4.90 10.76
N LEU A 76 -5.07 4.31 10.73
CA LEU A 76 -3.80 5.05 10.60
C LEU A 76 -3.46 5.37 9.15
N THR A 77 -3.59 4.40 8.26
CA THR A 77 -3.29 4.54 6.83
C THR A 77 -4.21 3.64 6.01
N LYS A 78 -4.55 4.08 4.79
CA LYS A 78 -5.29 3.30 3.79
C LYS A 78 -4.37 2.55 2.82
N TYR A 79 -3.06 2.64 3.03
CA TYR A 79 -2.06 1.98 2.21
C TYR A 79 -1.41 0.86 3.01
N LEU A 80 -1.51 -0.36 2.48
CA LEU A 80 -0.83 -1.55 2.98
C LEU A 80 0.32 -1.88 2.03
N ILE A 81 1.53 -1.97 2.57
CA ILE A 81 2.73 -2.34 1.79
C ILE A 81 3.30 -3.59 2.42
N ILE A 82 3.28 -4.68 1.65
CA ILE A 82 3.83 -5.98 2.03
C ILE A 82 4.90 -6.37 1.02
N GLU A 83 6.07 -6.70 1.52
CA GLU A 83 7.15 -7.35 0.77
C GLU A 83 7.03 -8.85 0.96
N VAL A 84 7.01 -9.60 -0.14
CA VAL A 84 6.98 -11.06 -0.16
C VAL A 84 8.29 -11.61 -0.72
N ASN A 85 8.78 -12.73 -0.18
CA ASN A 85 10.00 -13.43 -0.63
C ASN A 85 9.77 -14.93 -0.77
#